data_AF-A0A1F8R7U2-F1
#
_entry.id   AF-A0A1F8R7U2-F1
#
_cell.length_a   1.000
_cell.length_b   1.000
_cell.length_c   1.000
_cell.angle_alpha   90.00
_cell.angle_beta   90.00
_cell.angle_gamma   90.00
#
_symmetry.space_group_name_H-M   'P 1'
#
loop_
_entity.id
_entity.type
_entity.pdbx_description
1 polymer ?
#
loop_
_entity_poly.entity_id
_entity_poly.type
_entity_poly.pdbx_seq_one_letter_code
_entity_poly.pdbx_strand_id
1 'polypeptide(L)'
;MNITEVIENRPATVTGSLMKKFISNRCSLGLLRFFVAHPNSRFSKLAIVHAIDETGSRLEVEKALDQLENEGILKHNTESNTCFFCLTREEPKRRMILELAGFDWRQWQLVLEHS
;
A
#
# COMPACT_ATOMS: atom_id res chain seq x y z
N MET A 1 5.92 -27.01 -16.71
CA MET A 1 5.99 -25.56 -16.48
C MET A 1 5.79 -25.38 -14.98
N ASN A 2 6.88 -25.24 -14.23
CA ASN A 2 6.86 -25.27 -12.76
C ASN A 2 6.84 -23.84 -12.21
N ILE A 3 6.04 -23.63 -11.16
CA ILE A 3 5.79 -22.35 -10.48
C ILE A 3 7.08 -21.76 -9.84
N THR A 4 8.16 -22.53 -9.76
CA THR A 4 9.40 -22.19 -9.06
C THR A 4 10.37 -21.28 -9.82
N GLU A 5 10.24 -21.10 -11.13
CA GLU A 5 11.22 -20.32 -11.92
C GLU A 5 10.95 -18.81 -11.98
N VAL A 6 9.83 -18.33 -11.44
CA VAL A 6 9.49 -16.88 -11.47
C VAL A 6 10.14 -16.11 -10.29
N ILE A 7 10.76 -16.82 -9.33
CA ILE A 7 11.27 -16.21 -8.08
C ILE A 7 12.77 -15.83 -8.17
N GLU A 8 13.47 -16.19 -9.25
CA GLU A 8 14.94 -16.14 -9.30
C GLU A 8 15.60 -14.79 -9.67
N ASN A 9 14.86 -13.68 -9.74
CA ASN A 9 15.45 -12.35 -9.80
C ASN A 9 14.93 -11.47 -8.65
N ARG A 10 15.66 -11.54 -7.52
CA ARG A 10 15.45 -10.87 -6.22
C ARG A 10 14.90 -9.43 -6.29
N PRO A 11 14.14 -8.97 -5.26
CA PRO A 11 14.56 -9.18 -3.87
C PRO A 11 13.42 -9.52 -2.90
N ALA A 12 13.29 -10.80 -2.56
CA ALA A 12 12.51 -11.26 -1.40
C ALA A 12 12.85 -10.50 -0.10
N THR A 13 14.09 -10.00 0.04
CA THR A 13 14.55 -9.17 1.17
C THR A 13 13.99 -7.74 1.19
N VAL A 14 13.83 -7.11 0.03
CA VAL A 14 13.24 -5.75 -0.07
C VAL A 14 11.74 -5.83 0.13
N THR A 15 11.12 -6.85 -0.46
CA THR A 15 9.70 -7.16 -0.29
C THR A 15 9.36 -7.44 1.18
N GLY A 16 10.12 -8.30 1.87
CA GLY A 16 9.90 -8.58 3.31
C GLY A 16 10.12 -7.37 4.22
N SER A 17 11.11 -6.51 3.91
CA SER A 17 11.35 -5.25 4.64
C SER A 17 10.23 -4.22 4.45
N LEU A 18 9.76 -4.04 3.21
CA LEU A 18 8.59 -3.21 2.88
C LEU A 18 7.33 -3.73 3.57
N MET A 19 7.09 -5.05 3.51
CA MET A 19 5.95 -5.68 4.16
C MET A 19 5.94 -5.44 5.68
N LYS A 20 7.09 -5.64 6.37
CA LYS A 20 7.21 -5.37 7.81
C LYS A 20 6.88 -3.92 8.18
N LYS A 21 7.26 -2.95 7.34
CA LYS A 21 6.95 -1.53 7.54
C LYS A 21 5.47 -1.17 7.37
N PHE A 22 4.70 -1.92 6.57
CA PHE A 22 3.28 -1.64 6.37
C PHE A 22 2.39 -2.24 7.46
N ILE A 23 2.86 -3.28 8.13
CA ILE A 23 2.05 -4.01 9.12
C ILE A 23 2.25 -3.46 10.53
N SER A 24 3.35 -2.73 10.77
CA SER A 24 3.51 -1.92 11.99
C SER A 24 2.50 -0.77 12.08
N ASN A 25 1.83 -0.40 10.99
CA ASN A 25 0.82 0.66 10.95
C ASN A 25 -0.50 0.17 10.31
N ARG A 26 -1.54 -0.02 11.13
CA ARG A 26 -2.88 -0.43 10.66
C ARG A 26 -3.46 0.53 9.61
N CYS A 27 -3.16 1.83 9.68
CA CYS A 27 -3.62 2.81 8.70
C CYS A 27 -2.98 2.59 7.33
N SER A 28 -1.70 2.21 7.27
CA SER A 28 -1.02 1.89 6.01
C SER A 28 -1.66 0.70 5.31
N LEU A 29 -2.04 -0.35 6.06
CA LEU A 29 -2.75 -1.48 5.49
C LEU A 29 -4.17 -1.10 5.01
N GLY A 30 -4.90 -0.29 5.80
CA GLY A 30 -6.21 0.22 5.39
C GLY A 30 -6.14 1.02 4.09
N LEU A 31 -5.14 1.89 3.97
CA LEU A 31 -4.85 2.66 2.75
C LEU A 31 -4.54 1.75 1.57
N LEU A 32 -3.67 0.76 1.73
CA LEU A 32 -3.35 -0.20 0.67
C LEU A 32 -4.61 -0.91 0.16
N ARG A 33 -5.47 -1.39 1.05
CA ARG A 33 -6.73 -2.03 0.67
C ARG A 33 -7.67 -1.08 -0.07
N PHE A 34 -7.82 0.14 0.43
CA PHE A 34 -8.63 1.18 -0.21
C PHE A 34 -8.17 1.45 -1.65
N PHE A 35 -6.86 1.60 -1.85
CA PHE A 35 -6.31 1.87 -3.18
C PHE A 35 -6.33 0.66 -4.11
N VAL A 36 -6.13 -0.56 -3.61
CA VAL A 36 -6.21 -1.76 -4.47
C VAL A 36 -7.65 -2.09 -4.87
N ALA A 37 -8.64 -1.75 -4.06
CA ALA A 37 -10.04 -1.82 -4.48
C ALA A 37 -10.33 -0.89 -5.69
N HIS A 38 -9.53 0.15 -5.88
CA HIS A 38 -9.68 1.15 -6.94
C HIS A 38 -8.34 1.49 -7.60
N PRO A 39 -7.67 0.53 -8.27
CA PRO A 39 -6.24 0.61 -8.56
C PRO A 39 -5.85 1.61 -9.66
N ASN A 40 -6.84 2.12 -10.37
CA ASN A 40 -6.70 3.12 -11.43
C ASN A 40 -7.25 4.49 -11.02
N SER A 41 -7.80 4.59 -9.80
CA SER A 41 -8.44 5.80 -9.30
C SER A 41 -7.43 6.70 -8.59
N ARG A 42 -7.81 7.97 -8.46
CA ARG A 42 -7.15 8.94 -7.60
C ARG A 42 -8.19 9.52 -6.64
N PHE A 43 -7.75 9.85 -5.44
CA PHE A 43 -8.63 10.37 -4.40
C PHE A 43 -8.01 11.58 -3.73
N SER A 44 -8.82 12.57 -3.38
CA SER A 44 -8.33 13.70 -2.60
C SER A 44 -7.94 13.24 -1.20
N LYS A 45 -6.97 13.91 -0.57
CA LYS A 45 -6.59 13.65 0.83
C LYS A 45 -7.81 13.57 1.75
N LEU A 46 -8.75 14.49 1.56
CA LEU A 46 -9.98 14.57 2.35
C LEU A 46 -10.87 13.33 2.19
N ALA A 47 -11.07 12.87 0.95
CA ALA A 47 -11.87 11.67 0.68
C ALA A 47 -11.26 10.42 1.33
N ILE A 48 -9.93 10.30 1.28
CA ILE A 48 -9.20 9.17 1.88
C ILE A 48 -9.34 9.17 3.40
N VAL A 49 -9.12 10.32 4.03
CA VAL A 49 -9.27 10.45 5.49
C VAL A 49 -10.68 10.04 5.92
N HIS A 50 -11.72 10.54 5.24
CA HIS A 50 -13.10 10.16 5.58
C HIS A 50 -13.43 8.70 5.32
N ALA A 51 -12.79 8.05 4.34
CA ALA A 51 -13.04 6.65 4.02
C ALA A 51 -12.38 5.67 5.01
N ILE A 52 -11.33 6.08 5.72
CA ILE A 52 -10.51 5.21 6.56
C ILE A 52 -10.67 5.52 8.06
N ASP A 53 -11.19 6.69 8.42
CA ASP A 53 -11.32 7.17 9.80
C ASP A 53 -12.47 6.49 10.57
N GLU A 54 -12.43 5.17 10.72
CA GLU A 54 -13.36 4.41 11.56
C GLU A 54 -13.08 4.58 13.08
N THR A 55 -11.94 5.17 13.47
CA THR A 55 -11.52 5.27 14.88
C THR A 55 -10.97 6.64 15.32
N GLY A 56 -11.15 7.72 14.55
CA GLY A 56 -10.82 9.09 14.97
C GLY A 56 -9.33 9.44 14.93
N SER A 57 -8.54 8.80 14.05
CA SER A 57 -7.08 8.97 13.98
C SER A 57 -6.62 9.55 12.65
N ARG A 58 -7.21 10.68 12.24
CA ARG A 58 -6.79 11.45 11.07
C ARG A 58 -5.28 11.64 10.99
N LEU A 59 -4.61 11.97 12.11
CA LEU A 59 -3.16 12.15 12.15
C LEU A 59 -2.40 10.89 11.72
N GLU A 60 -2.86 9.70 12.11
CA GLU A 60 -2.21 8.44 11.73
C GLU A 60 -2.47 8.07 10.27
N VAL A 61 -3.64 8.41 9.73
CA VAL A 61 -3.92 8.29 8.29
C VAL A 61 -3.01 9.21 7.49
N GLU A 62 -2.80 10.44 7.94
CA GLU A 62 -1.91 11.39 7.27
C GLU A 62 -0.44 10.91 7.31
N LYS A 63 0.06 10.45 8.45
CA LYS A 63 1.40 9.84 8.54
C LYS A 63 1.55 8.62 7.64
N ALA A 64 0.51 7.79 7.55
CA ALA A 64 0.52 6.60 6.71
C ALA A 64 0.52 6.96 5.21
N LEU A 65 -0.19 8.01 4.81
CA LEU A 65 -0.11 8.55 3.45
C LEU A 65 1.31 9.02 3.12
N ASP A 66 1.93 9.80 4.00
CA ASP A 66 3.30 10.30 3.81
C ASP A 66 4.30 9.13 3.74
N GLN A 67 4.13 8.10 4.59
CA GLN A 67 4.96 6.90 4.56
C GLN A 67 4.83 6.15 3.23
N LEU A 68 3.61 5.91 2.74
CA LEU A 68 3.38 5.20 1.48
C LEU A 68 3.89 6.00 0.27
N GLU A 69 3.84 7.33 0.33
CA GLU A 69 4.43 8.18 -0.68
C GLU A 69 5.96 8.11 -0.68
N ASN A 70 6.59 8.20 0.49
CA ASN A 70 8.05 8.12 0.64
C ASN A 70 8.62 6.77 0.16
N GLU A 71 7.88 5.68 0.33
CA GLU A 71 8.23 4.35 -0.20
C GLU A 71 7.92 4.20 -1.71
N GLY A 72 7.38 5.25 -2.34
CA GLY A 72 7.04 5.30 -3.76
C GLY A 72 5.87 4.40 -4.16
N ILE A 73 5.03 4.01 -3.19
CA ILE A 73 3.81 3.23 -3.40
C ILE A 73 2.68 4.11 -3.90
N LEU A 74 2.55 5.29 -3.29
CA LEU A 74 1.63 6.32 -3.73
C LEU A 74 2.39 7.39 -4.52
N LYS A 75 1.66 8.02 -5.42
CA LYS A 75 2.04 9.28 -6.03
C LYS A 75 1.00 10.32 -5.63
N HIS A 76 1.44 11.52 -5.29
CA HIS A 76 0.54 12.65 -5.19
C HIS A 76 0.62 13.55 -6.43
N ASN A 77 -0.50 14.20 -6.73
CA ASN A 77 -0.56 15.32 -7.65
C ASN A 77 -1.37 16.45 -7.02
N THR A 78 -0.94 17.69 -7.22
CA THR A 78 -1.70 18.86 -6.80
C THR A 78 -2.38 19.47 -8.02
N GLU A 79 -3.71 19.51 -8.00
CA GLU A 79 -4.53 20.15 -9.04
C GLU A 79 -5.47 21.14 -8.37
N SER A 80 -5.48 22.39 -8.85
CA SER A 80 -6.38 23.44 -8.34
C SER A 80 -6.36 23.56 -6.81
N ASN A 81 -5.15 23.55 -6.23
CA ASN A 81 -4.90 23.60 -4.78
C ASN A 81 -5.45 22.40 -3.97
N THR A 82 -5.81 21.31 -4.66
CA THR A 82 -6.27 20.05 -4.05
C THR A 82 -5.23 18.95 -4.27
N CYS A 83 -4.81 18.31 -3.18
CA CYS A 83 -3.89 17.18 -3.22
C CYS A 83 -4.66 15.86 -3.46
N PHE A 84 -4.25 15.15 -4.50
CA PHE A 84 -4.78 13.84 -4.89
C PHE A 84 -3.70 12.78 -4.77
N PHE A 85 -4.07 11.58 -4.31
CA PHE A 85 -3.20 10.42 -4.23
C PHE A 85 -3.70 9.31 -5.16
N CYS A 86 -2.77 8.57 -5.76
CA CYS A 86 -3.05 7.36 -6.54
C CYS A 86 -1.92 6.33 -6.39
N LEU A 87 -2.21 5.07 -6.75
CA LEU A 87 -1.16 4.04 -6.82
C LEU A 87 -0.11 4.40 -7.86
N THR A 88 1.13 4.05 -7.54
CA THR A 88 2.25 4.13 -8.48
C THR A 88 1.93 3.39 -9.79
N ARG A 89 2.46 3.93 -10.89
CA ARG A 89 2.47 3.28 -12.22
C ARG A 89 3.76 2.51 -12.49
N GLU A 90 4.64 2.41 -11.50
CA GLU A 90 5.84 1.59 -11.56
C GLU A 90 5.44 0.11 -11.50
N GLU A 91 5.28 -0.53 -12.68
CA GLU A 91 4.66 -1.85 -12.83
C GLU A 91 5.22 -2.98 -11.95
N PRO A 92 6.55 -3.10 -11.69
CA PRO A 92 7.05 -4.10 -10.75
C PRO A 92 6.50 -3.90 -9.33
N LYS A 93 6.54 -2.68 -8.82
CA LYS A 93 6.05 -2.32 -7.48
C LYS A 93 4.53 -2.40 -7.40
N ARG A 94 3.85 -1.88 -8.41
CA ARG A 94 2.39 -1.89 -8.53
C ARG A 94 1.84 -3.32 -8.51
N ARG A 95 2.39 -4.24 -9.30
CA ARG A 95 1.97 -5.66 -9.29
C ARG A 95 2.13 -6.30 -7.92
N MET A 96 3.29 -6.10 -7.29
CA MET A 96 3.53 -6.59 -5.93
C MET A 96 2.48 -6.09 -4.93
N ILE A 97 2.13 -4.79 -4.97
CA ILE A 97 1.09 -4.22 -4.08
C ILE A 97 -0.30 -4.82 -4.35
N LEU A 98 -0.64 -5.02 -5.62
CA LEU A 98 -1.93 -5.59 -6.01
C LEU A 98 -2.07 -7.05 -5.56
N GLU A 99 -1.01 -7.84 -5.70
CA GLU A 99 -0.94 -9.21 -5.20
C GLU A 99 -1.07 -9.23 -3.66
N LEU A 100 -0.38 -8.31 -2.99
CA LEU A 100 -0.37 -8.19 -1.54
C LEU A 100 -1.72 -7.80 -0.93
N ALA A 101 -2.49 -6.93 -1.58
CA ALA A 101 -3.80 -6.55 -1.05
C ALA A 101 -4.86 -7.65 -1.20
N GLY A 102 -4.58 -8.72 -1.95
CA GLY A 102 -5.40 -9.93 -1.98
C GLY A 102 -5.38 -10.73 -0.67
N PHE A 103 -4.43 -10.43 0.23
CA PHE A 103 -4.29 -11.11 1.51
C PHE A 103 -5.23 -10.48 2.56
N ASP A 104 -6.00 -11.31 3.27
CA ASP A 104 -6.70 -10.90 4.48
C ASP A 104 -5.72 -10.69 5.66
N TRP A 105 -6.17 -10.12 6.78
CA TRP A 105 -5.26 -9.79 7.89
C TRP A 105 -4.50 -11.01 8.44
N ARG A 106 -5.12 -12.19 8.45
CA ARG A 106 -4.50 -13.42 8.94
C ARG A 106 -3.47 -13.95 7.94
N GLN A 107 -3.80 -13.91 6.66
CA GLN A 107 -2.87 -14.27 5.59
C GLN A 107 -1.66 -13.31 5.57
N TRP A 108 -1.88 -12.03 5.86
CA TRP A 108 -0.81 -11.06 6.09
C TRP A 108 0.09 -11.39 7.28
N GLN A 109 -0.49 -11.83 8.40
CA GLN A 109 0.30 -12.28 9.56
C GLN A 109 1.18 -13.48 9.20
N LEU A 110 0.67 -14.43 8.41
CA LEU A 110 1.43 -15.61 7.98
C LEU A 110 2.58 -15.27 7.03
N VAL A 111 2.38 -14.34 6.08
CA VAL A 111 3.43 -13.85 5.19
C VAL A 111 4.60 -13.26 5.98
N LEU A 112 4.30 -12.59 7.10
CA LEU A 112 5.34 -12.01 7.95
C LEU A 112 6.14 -13.02 8.76
N GLU A 113 5.48 -14.04 9.30
CA GLU A 113 6.12 -15.08 10.11
C GLU A 113 7.16 -15.89 9.30
N HIS A 114 7.01 -15.90 7.97
CA HIS A 114 7.85 -16.67 7.05
C HIS A 114 8.76 -15.79 6.16
N SER A 115 8.92 -14.49 6.49
CA SER A 115 9.71 -13.51 5.71
C SER A 115 10.94 -12.92 6.41
#